data_AF-A0A8B3LI64-F1
#
_entry.id   AF-A0A8B3LI64-F1
#
_cell.length_a   1.000
_cell.length_b   1.000
_cell.length_c   1.000
_cell.angle_alpha   90.00
_cell.angle_beta   90.00
_cell.angle_gamma   90.00
#
_symmetry.space_group_name_H-M   'P 1'
#
loop_
_entity.id
_entity.type
_entity.pdbx_description
1 polymer ?
#
loop_
_entity_poly.entity_id
_entity_poly.type
_entity_poly.pdbx_seq_one_letter_code
_entity_poly.pdbx_strand_id
1 'polypeptide(L)' 'MVEVTLWGSLAATAGGNSKVEIEAKDIRELFRKLAEQYPGLEPW' A
#
# COMPACT_ATOMS: atom_id res chain seq x y z
N MET A 1 -5.87 -12.33 -1.12
CA MET A 1 -5.58 -11.19 -2.02
C MET A 1 -6.61 -10.11 -1.75
N VAL A 2 -6.17 -8.85 -1.58
CA VAL A 2 -7.04 -7.70 -1.29
C VAL A 2 -6.66 -6.57 -2.24
N GLU A 3 -7.67 -5.94 -2.87
CA GLU A 3 -7.50 -4.70 -3.62
C GLU A 3 -7.45 -3.54 -2.62
N VAL A 4 -6.36 -2.77 -2.65
CA VAL A 4 -6.19 -1.56 -1.85
C VAL A 4 -6.35 -0.36 -2.76
N THR A 5 -7.28 0.52 -2.42
CA THR A 5 -7.40 1.82 -3.09
C THR A 5 -6.58 2.86 -2.34
N LEU A 6 -5.60 3.45 -3.03
CA LEU A 6 -4.76 4.53 -2.52
C LEU A 6 -5.33 5.89 -2.98
N TRP A 7 -5.52 6.79 -2.02
CA TRP A 7 -6.13 8.11 -2.28
C TRP A 7 -5.11 9.24 -2.20
N GLY A 8 -5.29 10.26 -3.04
CA GLY A 8 -4.53 11.51 -2.97
C GLY A 8 -3.01 11.29 -2.98
N SER A 9 -2.33 11.77 -1.93
CA SER A 9 -0.88 11.66 -1.79
C SER A 9 -0.37 10.22 -1.73
N LEU A 10 -1.16 9.27 -1.24
CA LEU A 10 -0.75 7.85 -1.18
C LEU A 10 -0.56 7.26 -2.58
N ALA A 11 -1.44 7.60 -3.52
CA ALA A 11 -1.31 7.15 -4.91
C ALA A 11 -0.07 7.76 -5.57
N ALA A 12 0.23 9.04 -5.30
CA ALA A 12 1.44 9.69 -5.80
C ALA A 12 2.71 8.99 -5.28
N THR A 13 2.73 8.60 -4.02
CA THR A 13 3.85 7.85 -3.41
C THR A 13 3.98 6.43 -3.97
N ALA A 14 2.88 5.82 -4.41
CA ALA A 14 2.86 4.52 -5.08
C ALA A 14 3.09 4.59 -6.61
N GLY A 15 3.77 5.64 -7.09
CA GLY A 15 4.10 5.81 -8.50
C GLY A 15 2.90 6.17 -9.39
N GLY A 16 1.84 6.73 -8.81
CA GLY A 16 0.59 7.06 -9.51
C GLY A 16 -0.44 5.93 -9.53
N ASN A 17 -0.13 4.76 -8.95
CA ASN A 17 -1.06 3.64 -8.88
C ASN A 17 -2.11 3.87 -7.78
N SER A 18 -3.37 4.05 -8.18
CA SER A 18 -4.49 4.24 -7.25
C SER A 18 -5.10 2.92 -6.77
N LYS A 19 -4.79 1.80 -7.43
CA LYS A 19 -5.25 0.46 -7.05
C LYS A 19 -4.06 -0.50 -7.06
N VAL A 20 -3.85 -1.18 -5.94
CA VAL A 20 -2.77 -2.16 -5.78
C VAL A 20 -3.32 -3.44 -5.18
N GLU A 21 -2.91 -4.58 -5.71
CA GLU A 21 -3.27 -5.89 -5.15
C GLU A 21 -2.20 -6.32 -4.15
N ILE A 22 -2.62 -6.57 -2.92
CA ILE A 22 -1.73 -7.04 -1.85
C ILE A 22 -2.26 -8.37 -1.32
N GLU A 23 -1.38 -9.37 -1.27
CA GLU A 23 -1.67 -10.60 -0.56
C GLU A 23 -1.32 -10.41 0.92
N ALA A 24 -2.30 -10.33 1.81
CA ALA A 24 -2.10 -10.23 3.25
C ALA A 24 -3.21 -10.98 4.00
N LYS A 25 -2.89 -11.54 5.17
CA LYS A 25 -3.87 -12.25 6.00
C LYS A 25 -4.61 -11.34 6.99
N ASP A 26 -4.02 -10.19 7.31
CA ASP A 26 -4.54 -9.22 8.27
C ASP A 26 -4.04 -7.80 7.93
N ILE A 27 -4.57 -6.81 8.64
CA ILE A 27 -4.28 -5.40 8.40
C ILE A 27 -2.82 -5.01 8.69
N ARG A 28 -2.16 -5.67 9.66
CA ARG A 28 -0.76 -5.37 10.00
C ARG A 28 0.16 -5.88 8.90
N GLU A 29 -0.10 -7.09 8.41
CA GLU A 29 0.64 -7.65 7.27
C GLU A 29 0.41 -6.82 6.01
N LEU A 30 -0.80 -6.30 5.78
CA LEU A 30 -1.10 -5.41 4.66
C LEU A 30 -0.24 -4.14 4.68
N PHE A 31 -0.19 -3.43 5.83
CA PHE A 31 0.67 -2.24 5.95
C PHE A 31 2.15 -2.57 5.79
N ARG A 32 2.62 -3.68 6.37
CA ARG A 32 4.01 -4.10 6.22
C ARG A 32 4.36 -4.35 4.75
N LYS A 33 3.53 -5.10 4.02
CA LYS A 33 3.73 -5.38 2.59
C LYS A 33 3.62 -4.13 1.73
N LEU A 34 2.73 -3.20 2.07
CA LEU A 34 2.67 -1.89 1.40
C LEU A 34 3.95 -1.08 1.61
N ALA A 35 4.51 -1.05 2.82
CA ALA A 35 5.77 -0.38 3.10
C ALA A 35 6.97 -1.08 2.42
N GLU A 36 6.98 -2.42 2.36
CA GLU A 36 8.00 -3.20 1.65
C GLU A 36 8.01 -2.89 0.15
N GLN A 37 6.84 -2.78 -0.49
CA GLN A 37 6.72 -2.47 -1.92
C GLN A 37 6.87 -0.96 -2.23
N TYR A 38 6.40 -0.11 -1.32
CA TYR A 38 6.39 1.34 -1.45
C TYR A 38 6.96 1.97 -0.17
N PRO A 39 8.29 2.11 -0.06
CA PRO A 39 8.94 2.62 1.16
C PRO A 39 8.44 4.00 1.62
N GLY A 40 7.95 4.83 0.70
CA GLY A 40 7.34 6.11 1.07
C GLY A 40 5.99 6.01 1.80
N LEU A 41 5.41 4.81 1.89
CA LEU A 41 4.18 4.53 2.65
C LEU A 41 4.48 4.01 4.07
N GLU A 42 5.75 3.92 4.48
CA GLU A 42 6.12 3.49 5.83
C GLU A 42 5.64 4.53 6.88
N PRO A 43 4.78 4.14 7.84
CA PRO A 43 4.34 5.02 8.92
C PRO A 43 5.49 5.34 9.88
N TRP A 44 5.59 6.59 10.33
CA TRP A 44 6.58 7.04 11.32
C TRP A 44 6.05 6.88 12.75
#